data_AF-A0A166UWT2-F1
#
_entry.id   AF-A0A166UWT2-F1
#
_cell.length_a   1.000
_cell.length_b   1.000
_cell.length_c   1.000
_cell.angle_alpha   90.00
_cell.angle_beta   90.00
_cell.angle_gamma   90.00
#
_symmetry.space_group_name_H-M   'P 1'
#
loop_
_entity.id
_entity.type
_entity.pdbx_description
1 polymer ?
#
loop_
_entity_poly.entity_id
_entity_poly.type
_entity_poly.pdbx_seq_one_letter_code
_entity_poly.pdbx_strand_id
1 'polypeptide(L)'
;MRLRETYLAKMLHTATNPTYTHQGKLPCDEGTRVETLAEIMEWRNDKSDESQAFLWLTGEPGAGKSAITASIARACKDDGTLWAQFFINRNNVETTDPSLYFPSIARQFIDHSAHPDVAIAIVEALKSRPSLM
;
A
#
# COMPACT_ATOMS: atom_id res chain seq x y z
N MET A 1 -6.04 11.51 -23.21
CA MET A 1 -6.27 11.49 -21.74
C MET A 1 -7.54 10.73 -21.37
N ARG A 2 -8.74 11.17 -21.81
CA ARG A 2 -10.04 10.57 -21.45
C ARG A 2 -10.19 9.05 -21.69
N LEU A 3 -9.79 8.56 -22.86
CA LEU A 3 -9.88 7.12 -23.20
C LEU A 3 -9.07 6.22 -22.26
N ARG A 4 -7.91 6.71 -21.79
CA ARG A 4 -7.03 5.98 -20.89
C ARG A 4 -7.67 5.83 -19.51
N GLU A 5 -8.22 6.92 -18.99
CA GLU A 5 -8.90 6.94 -17.68
C GLU A 5 -10.13 6.03 -17.69
N THR A 6 -10.94 6.06 -18.76
CA THR A 6 -12.08 5.16 -18.91
C THR A 6 -11.64 3.69 -18.99
N TYR A 7 -10.57 3.40 -19.72
CA TYR A 7 -10.00 2.04 -19.78
C TYR A 7 -9.53 1.57 -18.40
N LEU A 8 -8.76 2.38 -17.68
CA LEU A 8 -8.27 2.06 -16.34
C LEU A 8 -9.41 1.86 -15.34
N ALA A 9 -10.44 2.71 -15.37
CA ALA A 9 -11.61 2.56 -14.50
C ALA A 9 -12.39 1.27 -14.77
N LYS A 10 -12.40 0.79 -16.02
CA LYS A 10 -13.04 -0.49 -16.38
C LYS A 10 -12.20 -1.70 -15.94
N MET A 11 -10.87 -1.58 -15.99
CA MET A 11 -9.98 -2.72 -15.73
C MET A 11 -9.58 -2.84 -14.25
N LEU A 12 -9.41 -1.73 -13.54
CA LEU A 12 -8.94 -1.71 -12.16
C LEU A 12 -10.12 -1.68 -11.19
N HIS A 13 -10.65 -2.85 -10.85
CA HIS A 13 -11.62 -3.00 -9.77
C HIS A 13 -10.92 -2.88 -8.41
N THR A 14 -11.17 -1.80 -7.68
CA THR A 14 -10.48 -1.53 -6.42
C THR A 14 -11.36 -1.84 -5.22
N ALA A 15 -10.75 -2.33 -4.13
CA ALA A 15 -11.43 -2.41 -2.85
C ALA A 15 -11.77 -1.01 -2.34
N THR A 16 -12.90 -0.90 -1.66
CA THR A 16 -13.36 0.31 -0.99
C THR A 16 -12.57 0.50 0.29
N ASN A 17 -11.98 1.69 0.46
CA ASN A 17 -11.36 2.12 1.71
C ASN A 17 -10.25 1.16 2.25
N PRO A 18 -9.27 0.73 1.43
CA PRO A 18 -8.28 -0.28 1.84
C PRO A 18 -7.13 0.29 2.69
N THR A 19 -7.12 1.59 3.00
CA THR A 19 -6.03 2.27 3.72
C THR A 19 -6.20 2.20 5.23
N TYR A 20 -5.14 2.43 6.00
CA TYR A 20 -5.19 2.43 7.47
C TYR A 20 -6.18 3.46 8.04
N THR A 21 -6.24 4.67 7.44
CA THR A 21 -7.10 5.77 7.91
C THR A 21 -8.58 5.43 7.81
N HIS A 22 -9.03 4.97 6.64
CA HIS A 22 -10.43 4.61 6.43
C HIS A 22 -10.89 3.38 7.22
N GLN A 23 -9.95 2.53 7.66
CA GLN A 23 -10.25 1.38 8.51
C GLN A 23 -10.14 1.67 10.01
N GLY A 24 -9.93 2.94 10.41
CA GLY A 24 -9.81 3.34 11.82
C GLY A 24 -8.59 2.72 12.52
N LYS A 25 -7.54 2.35 11.78
CA LYS A 25 -6.29 1.87 12.37
C LYS A 25 -5.50 3.07 12.87
N LEU A 26 -5.38 3.20 14.18
CA LEU A 26 -4.65 4.30 14.79
C LEU A 26 -3.14 3.99 14.79
N PRO A 27 -2.28 4.94 14.41
CA PRO A 27 -0.85 4.87 14.69
C PRO A 27 -0.55 4.69 16.18
N CYS A 28 0.68 4.30 16.50
CA CYS A 28 1.20 4.31 17.87
C CYS A 28 1.10 5.71 18.49
N ASP A 29 0.86 5.73 19.80
CA ASP A 29 0.94 6.94 20.61
C ASP A 29 2.38 7.48 20.63
N GLU A 30 2.51 8.79 20.79
CA GLU A 30 3.80 9.47 20.84
C GLU A 30 4.68 8.89 21.98
N GLY A 31 5.97 8.71 21.69
CA GLY A 31 6.93 8.15 22.65
C GLY A 31 6.82 6.63 22.87
N THR A 32 5.92 5.94 22.18
CA THR A 32 5.80 4.47 22.26
C THR A 32 6.43 3.77 21.06
N ARG A 33 6.92 2.55 21.25
CA ARG A 33 7.51 1.70 20.18
C ARG A 33 8.61 2.39 19.37
N VAL A 34 9.29 3.38 19.95
CA VAL A 34 10.26 4.25 19.28
C VAL A 34 11.36 3.44 18.60
N GLU A 35 11.97 2.50 19.32
CA GLU A 35 13.04 1.64 18.80
C GLU A 35 12.56 0.79 17.62
N THR A 36 11.43 0.09 17.78
CA THR A 36 10.86 -0.73 16.70
C THR A 36 10.50 0.09 15.46
N LEU A 37 9.96 1.30 15.63
CA LEU A 37 9.65 2.17 14.49
C LEU A 37 10.92 2.65 13.80
N ALA A 38 11.96 2.99 14.57
CA ALA A 38 13.25 3.40 14.03
C ALA A 38 13.92 2.28 13.23
N GLU A 39 13.94 1.05 13.76
CA GLU A 39 14.47 -0.13 13.08
C GLU A 39 13.78 -0.40 11.73
N ILE A 40 12.44 -0.31 11.69
CA ILE A 40 11.69 -0.52 10.44
C ILE A 40 12.00 0.61 9.43
N MET A 41 12.13 1.85 9.90
CA MET A 41 12.47 2.97 9.02
C MET A 41 13.91 2.89 8.50
N GLU A 42 14.85 2.41 9.32
CA GLU A 42 16.23 2.13 8.91
C GLU A 42 16.27 1.03 7.86
N TRP A 43 15.61 -0.11 8.12
CA TRP A 43 15.45 -1.19 7.15
C TRP A 43 14.88 -0.71 5.81
N ARG A 44 13.82 0.11 5.86
CA ARG A 44 13.19 0.70 4.66
C ARG A 44 14.16 1.57 3.85
N ASN A 45 15.15 2.18 4.49
CA ASN A 45 16.15 3.03 3.85
C ASN A 45 17.38 2.26 3.35
N ASP A 46 17.53 0.99 3.74
CA ASP A 46 18.64 0.15 3.33
C ASP A 46 18.48 -0.30 1.87
N LYS A 47 19.41 0.17 1.03
CA LYS A 47 19.49 -0.10 -0.41
C LYS A 47 20.63 -1.05 -0.77
N SER A 48 21.23 -1.72 0.22
CA SER A 48 22.24 -2.74 0.00
C SER A 48 21.63 -3.96 -0.70
N ASP A 49 22.48 -4.75 -1.38
CA ASP A 49 22.04 -5.99 -2.03
C ASP A 49 21.59 -7.05 -1.01
N GLU A 50 22.00 -6.90 0.25
CA GLU A 50 21.64 -7.75 1.39
C GLU A 50 20.28 -7.39 2.03
N SER A 51 19.74 -6.21 1.71
CA SER A 51 18.48 -5.71 2.28
C SER A 51 17.30 -6.62 1.93
N GLN A 52 16.51 -6.98 2.94
CA GLN A 52 15.33 -7.83 2.76
C GLN A 52 14.19 -7.02 2.11
N ALA A 53 13.55 -7.55 1.07
CA ALA A 53 12.43 -6.87 0.41
C ALA A 53 11.08 -6.99 1.17
N PHE A 54 11.04 -7.83 2.20
CA PHE A 54 9.82 -8.14 2.95
C PHE A 54 10.11 -8.19 4.45
N LEU A 55 9.30 -7.47 5.23
CA LEU A 55 9.38 -7.45 6.69
C LEU A 55 8.20 -8.24 7.30
N TRP A 56 8.52 -9.23 8.13
CA TRP A 56 7.54 -10.06 8.83
C TRP A 56 7.42 -9.64 10.31
N LEU A 57 6.41 -8.83 10.63
CA LEU A 57 6.16 -8.34 12.00
C LEU A 57 5.33 -9.33 12.82
N THR A 58 5.94 -9.97 13.82
CA THR A 58 5.27 -10.91 14.74
C THR A 58 5.05 -10.31 16.13
N GLY A 59 4.25 -11.00 16.94
CA GLY A 59 3.96 -10.62 18.32
C GLY A 59 2.61 -11.14 18.77
N GLU A 60 2.37 -11.10 20.07
CA GLU A 60 1.13 -11.58 20.68
C GLU A 60 -0.11 -10.79 20.20
N PRO A 61 -1.32 -11.39 20.28
CA PRO A 61 -2.56 -10.63 20.14
C PRO A 61 -2.55 -9.40 21.06
N GLY A 62 -2.96 -8.24 20.54
CA GLY A 62 -2.94 -7.00 21.32
C GLY A 62 -1.58 -6.27 21.42
N ALA A 63 -0.48 -6.86 20.93
CA ALA A 63 0.86 -6.23 21.00
C ALA A 63 1.03 -4.93 20.17
N GLY A 64 -0.02 -4.45 19.49
CA GLY A 64 0.01 -3.19 18.75
C GLY A 64 0.58 -3.28 17.32
N LYS A 65 0.70 -4.48 16.74
CA LYS A 65 1.23 -4.69 15.38
C LYS A 65 0.57 -3.81 14.31
N SER A 66 -0.76 -3.69 14.33
CA SER A 66 -1.49 -2.82 13.39
C SER A 66 -1.23 -1.33 13.63
N ALA A 67 -0.93 -0.93 14.87
CA ALA A 67 -0.56 0.44 15.17
C ALA A 67 0.85 0.76 14.67
N ILE A 68 1.79 -0.20 14.79
CA ILE A 68 3.13 -0.10 14.19
C ILE A 68 3.04 0.09 12.68
N THR A 69 2.29 -0.77 11.97
CA THR A 69 2.17 -0.64 10.50
C THR A 69 1.45 0.64 10.08
N ALA A 70 0.45 1.11 10.84
CA ALA A 70 -0.19 2.41 10.61
C ALA A 70 0.77 3.59 10.85
N SER A 71 1.65 3.52 11.87
CA SER A 71 2.70 4.51 12.10
C SER A 71 3.69 4.58 10.94
N ILE A 72 4.14 3.44 10.43
CA ILE A 72 5.07 3.39 9.29
C ILE A 72 4.39 3.92 8.03
N ALA A 73 3.15 3.52 7.76
CA ALA A 73 2.39 4.05 6.63
C ALA A 73 2.21 5.58 6.73
N ARG A 74 1.92 6.10 7.93
CA ARG A 74 1.87 7.56 8.17
C ARG A 74 3.22 8.21 7.91
N ALA A 75 4.31 7.69 8.47
CA ALA A 75 5.65 8.25 8.28
C ALA A 75 6.05 8.30 6.80
N CYS A 76 5.83 7.20 6.05
CA CYS A 76 6.08 7.16 4.61
C CYS A 76 5.16 8.12 3.82
N LYS A 77 3.95 8.40 4.31
CA LYS A 77 3.07 9.38 3.68
C LYS A 77 3.62 10.79 3.90
N ASP A 78 4.03 11.09 5.13
CA ASP A 78 4.51 12.41 5.53
C ASP A 78 5.84 12.78 4.86
N ASP A 79 6.71 11.80 4.59
CA ASP A 79 7.96 11.99 3.85
C ASP A 79 7.82 11.89 2.31
N GLY A 80 6.59 11.67 1.82
CA GLY A 80 6.27 11.62 0.38
C GLY A 80 6.70 10.34 -0.33
N THR A 81 6.95 9.25 0.40
CA THR A 81 7.45 8.00 -0.17
C THR A 81 6.45 6.85 -0.20
N LEU A 82 5.27 7.04 0.38
CA LEU A 82 4.17 6.07 0.33
C LEU A 82 3.47 6.10 -1.04
N TRP A 83 3.86 5.20 -1.93
CA TRP A 83 3.21 5.06 -3.24
C TRP A 83 1.86 4.33 -3.20
N ALA A 84 1.72 3.35 -2.31
CA ALA A 84 0.48 2.62 -2.10
C ALA A 84 0.45 1.98 -0.71
N GLN A 85 -0.76 1.67 -0.26
CA GLN A 85 -1.02 0.91 0.96
C GLN A 85 -2.26 0.04 0.79
N PHE A 86 -2.28 -1.10 1.49
CA PHE A 86 -3.43 -2.00 1.53
C PHE A 86 -3.46 -2.74 2.86
N PHE A 87 -4.50 -2.52 3.66
CA PHE A 87 -4.70 -3.15 4.96
C PHE A 87 -5.78 -4.21 4.83
N ILE A 88 -5.41 -5.48 5.00
CA ILE A 88 -6.36 -6.59 5.03
C ILE A 88 -7.10 -6.56 6.36
N ASN A 89 -8.44 -6.53 6.31
CA ASN A 89 -9.28 -6.54 7.49
C ASN A 89 -10.41 -7.54 7.31
N ARG A 90 -10.43 -8.57 8.18
CA ARG A 90 -11.45 -9.63 8.18
C ARG A 90 -12.90 -9.15 8.27
N ASN A 91 -13.12 -7.92 8.75
CA ASN A 91 -14.46 -7.32 8.85
C ASN A 91 -14.85 -6.53 7.59
N ASN A 92 -13.98 -6.44 6.59
CA ASN A 92 -14.24 -5.83 5.28
C ASN A 92 -13.91 -6.86 4.18
N VAL A 93 -14.97 -7.45 3.63
CA VAL A 93 -14.86 -8.55 2.65
C VAL A 93 -14.03 -8.17 1.42
N GLU A 94 -14.14 -6.93 0.93
CA GLU A 94 -13.37 -6.48 -0.24
C GLU A 94 -11.86 -6.44 0.06
N THR A 95 -11.48 -6.12 1.29
CA THR A 95 -10.05 -6.13 1.69
C THR A 95 -9.51 -7.53 1.95
N THR A 96 -10.36 -8.55 1.94
CA THR A 96 -9.97 -9.96 2.05
C THR A 96 -9.98 -10.69 0.70
N ASP A 97 -10.47 -10.04 -0.35
CA ASP A 97 -10.50 -10.59 -1.71
C ASP A 97 -9.17 -10.30 -2.43
N PRO A 98 -8.34 -11.34 -2.69
CA PRO A 98 -7.05 -11.17 -3.35
C PRO A 98 -7.15 -10.57 -4.76
N SER A 99 -8.29 -10.73 -5.43
CA SER A 99 -8.50 -10.14 -6.77
C SER A 99 -8.46 -8.61 -6.74
N LEU A 100 -8.69 -7.99 -5.58
CA LEU A 100 -8.73 -6.53 -5.43
C LEU A 100 -7.40 -5.93 -4.95
N TYR A 101 -6.40 -6.74 -4.58
CA TYR A 101 -5.15 -6.24 -3.97
C TYR A 101 -4.32 -5.44 -4.97
N PHE A 102 -3.91 -6.08 -6.06
CA PHE A 102 -3.05 -5.45 -7.07
C PHE A 102 -3.75 -4.34 -7.86
N PRO A 103 -5.04 -4.46 -8.26
CA PRO A 103 -5.73 -3.35 -8.89
C PRO A 103 -5.82 -2.10 -8.01
N SER A 104 -6.07 -2.27 -6.70
CA SER A 104 -6.09 -1.16 -5.73
C SER A 104 -4.72 -0.51 -5.56
N ILE A 105 -3.64 -1.30 -5.59
CA ILE A 105 -2.26 -0.79 -5.54
C ILE A 105 -1.91 -0.04 -6.84
N ALA A 106 -2.22 -0.63 -8.00
CA ALA A 106 -1.98 -0.02 -9.30
C ALA A 106 -2.71 1.33 -9.45
N ARG A 107 -3.94 1.41 -8.95
CA ARG A 107 -4.71 2.66 -8.90
C ARG A 107 -4.02 3.72 -8.05
N GLN A 108 -3.55 3.36 -6.85
CA GLN A 108 -2.81 4.28 -5.99
C GLN A 108 -1.50 4.77 -6.64
N PHE A 109 -0.76 3.92 -7.36
CA PHE A 109 0.43 4.36 -8.08
C PHE A 109 0.12 5.40 -9.16
N ILE A 110 -0.99 5.24 -9.88
CA ILE A 110 -1.45 6.22 -10.86
C ILE A 110 -1.80 7.53 -10.17
N ASP A 111 -2.57 7.46 -9.09
CA ASP A 111 -3.10 8.63 -8.39
C ASP A 111 -2.00 9.43 -7.65
N HIS A 112 -0.92 8.77 -7.21
CA HIS A 112 0.25 9.42 -6.57
C HIS A 112 1.34 9.83 -7.56
N SER A 113 1.25 9.46 -8.84
CA SER A 113 2.25 9.88 -9.84
C SER A 113 1.92 11.25 -10.41
N ALA A 114 2.90 12.16 -10.40
CA ALA A 114 2.80 13.44 -11.09
C ALA A 114 2.86 13.30 -12.63
N HIS A 115 3.41 12.19 -13.12
CA HIS A 115 3.64 11.95 -14.55
C HIS A 115 2.69 10.87 -15.09
N PRO A 116 2.22 11.00 -16.35
CA PRO A 116 1.31 10.03 -16.95
C PRO A 116 1.95 8.67 -17.22
N ASP A 117 3.27 8.54 -17.09
CA ASP A 117 4.04 7.37 -17.51
C ASP A 117 3.66 6.12 -16.74
N VAL A 118 3.35 6.24 -15.44
CA VAL A 118 2.85 5.13 -14.62
C VAL A 118 1.52 4.61 -15.18
N ALA A 119 0.60 5.51 -15.51
CA ALA A 119 -0.68 5.14 -16.11
C ALA A 119 -0.52 4.53 -17.52
N ILE A 120 0.44 5.03 -18.31
CA ILE A 120 0.75 4.49 -19.64
C ILE A 120 1.29 3.05 -19.51
N ALA A 121 2.30 2.85 -18.66
CA ALA A 121 2.91 1.55 -18.43
C ALA A 121 1.89 0.51 -17.93
N ILE A 122 1.00 0.88 -17.01
CA ILE A 122 -0.06 -0.01 -16.53
C ILE A 122 -1.02 -0.37 -17.67
N VAL A 123 -1.43 0.60 -18.50
CA VAL A 123 -2.32 0.33 -19.64
C VAL A 123 -1.68 -0.61 -20.66
N GLU A 124 -0.40 -0.42 -20.96
CA GLU A 124 0.36 -1.29 -21.87
C GLU A 124 0.49 -2.71 -21.30
N ALA A 125 0.78 -2.83 -20.00
CA ALA A 125 0.83 -4.12 -19.32
C ALA A 125 -0.54 -4.84 -19.38
N LEU A 126 -1.64 -4.14 -19.11
CA LEU A 126 -2.98 -4.72 -19.15
C LEU A 126 -3.42 -5.12 -20.56
N LYS A 127 -3.03 -4.35 -21.59
CA LYS A 127 -3.32 -4.69 -22.99
C LYS A 127 -2.52 -5.88 -23.48
N SER A 128 -1.25 -5.98 -23.09
CA SER A 128 -0.37 -7.09 -23.48
C SER A 128 -0.66 -8.37 -22.72
N ARG A 129 -1.14 -8.28 -21.48
CA ARG A 129 -1.44 -9.42 -20.61
C ARG A 129 -2.80 -9.26 -19.91
N PRO A 130 -3.91 -9.56 -20.62
CA PRO A 130 -5.25 -9.42 -20.06
C PRO A 130 -5.49 -10.28 -18.81
N SER A 131 -4.75 -11.38 -18.63
CA SER A 131 -4.84 -12.29 -17.48
C SER A 131 -4.35 -11.69 -16.15
N LEU A 132 -3.88 -10.45 -16.15
CA LEU A 132 -3.49 -9.73 -14.92
C LEU A 132 -4.70 -9.22 -14.12
N MET A 133 -5.89 -9.29 -14.71
CA MET A 133 -7.18 -8.94 -14.12
C MET A 133 -8.11 -10.14 -14.14
#